data_AF-A0A7S3NRW3-F1
#
_entry.id   AF-A0A7S3NRW3-F1
#
_cell.length_a   1.000
_cell.length_b   1.000
_cell.length_c   1.000
_cell.angle_alpha   90.00
_cell.angle_beta   90.00
_cell.angle_gamma   90.00
#
_symmetry.space_group_name_H-M   'P 1'
#
loop_
_entity.id
_entity.type
_entity.pdbx_description
1 polymer ?
#
loop_
_entity_poly.entity_id
_entity_poly.type
_entity_poly.pdbx_seq_one_letter_code
_entity_poly.pdbx_strand_id
1 'polypeptide(L)'
;MTYAAWYTEGHHHNVTFKNWVSGTRQKCASSTTTKQRAIFLNPTGADHAPVDRYVDTKFINVVNDAIAYLSDPDPGWAILKDCGNFPCTGPDNVIIKFEGTTFSGTNQPTRNDATFQILPNNEGVSDQIANCTAEAGWNGYYCLNPDVAQLVFESLDSDKEDRTFSPIHYFGIDRSNENRNSFNNTMNSFMDHCWDDHYTCQKRLSRFPGIIQTDSKYEIYFTGTTPAVSRYVLEGADDTNYVILKIDFSQSVLYHVSVALNGGAETEIKANAFNKTLGSPAPINISTCGHNRYEQQDYIYEFALRRNCTVYLRAQEHLVGLVRLQMSLEQFFEDDFVNKLSYALGITTDQIRIVGVKEGSTVVSYQITSTEVDTASQRKNLVFMAETLAAQYAAGTLDLGAEILDLINQIISSNGEVVTTGTYSYKKKEIHPIVYVLLSLSAIALIIYGITQLVKMFRMNKVYNEVIHEDSSELSKMDKPIPGNFRDSKMGKLEKTKKD
;
A
#
# COMPACT_ATOMS: atom_id res chain seq x y z
N MET A 1 -6.84 -29.98 -5.63
CA MET A 1 -6.44 -28.69 -5.07
C MET A 1 -7.58 -28.13 -4.25
N THR A 2 -7.39 -27.91 -2.96
CA THR A 2 -8.37 -27.26 -2.10
C THR A 2 -7.64 -26.18 -1.32
N TYR A 3 -7.88 -24.93 -1.70
CA TYR A 3 -7.41 -23.79 -0.92
C TYR A 3 -8.32 -23.55 0.27
N ALA A 4 -7.81 -22.82 1.25
CA ALA A 4 -8.64 -22.28 2.33
C ALA A 4 -9.79 -21.40 1.77
N ALA A 5 -10.86 -21.25 2.56
CA ALA A 5 -12.04 -20.49 2.18
C ALA A 5 -11.71 -19.01 1.88
N TRP A 6 -12.54 -18.39 1.04
CA TRP A 6 -12.40 -16.96 0.68
C TRP A 6 -12.66 -16.05 1.88
N TYR A 7 -13.77 -16.30 2.55
CA TYR A 7 -14.29 -15.48 3.62
C TYR A 7 -14.99 -16.40 4.60
N THR A 8 -14.57 -16.42 5.87
CA THR A 8 -15.21 -17.24 6.92
C THR A 8 -14.87 -16.70 8.29
N GLU A 9 -15.90 -16.48 9.13
CA GLU A 9 -15.75 -16.26 10.57
C GLU A 9 -16.20 -17.53 11.32
N GLY A 10 -15.40 -17.99 12.27
CA GLY A 10 -15.73 -19.09 13.17
C GLY A 10 -16.41 -18.56 14.44
N HIS A 11 -17.61 -19.03 14.76
CA HIS A 11 -18.33 -18.63 15.98
C HIS A 11 -18.47 -19.80 16.95
N HIS A 12 -17.87 -19.65 18.14
CA HIS A 12 -17.81 -20.68 19.17
C HIS A 12 -18.48 -20.16 20.44
N HIS A 13 -19.60 -20.77 20.84
CA HIS A 13 -20.39 -20.29 21.99
C HIS A 13 -20.33 -21.28 23.15
N ASN A 14 -20.19 -20.77 24.37
CA ASN A 14 -20.24 -21.57 25.61
C ASN A 14 -19.18 -22.69 25.66
N VAL A 15 -18.02 -22.47 25.03
CA VAL A 15 -16.92 -23.44 25.04
C VAL A 15 -16.30 -23.51 26.43
N THR A 16 -16.08 -24.72 26.94
CA THR A 16 -15.42 -24.92 28.23
C THR A 16 -14.09 -25.65 28.04
N PHE A 17 -12.99 -24.99 28.36
CA PHE A 17 -11.66 -25.58 28.47
C PHE A 17 -11.40 -25.94 29.92
N LYS A 18 -11.15 -27.22 30.22
CA LYS A 18 -11.02 -27.71 31.58
C LYS A 18 -9.75 -28.54 31.79
N ASN A 19 -9.02 -28.24 32.87
CA ASN A 19 -7.85 -28.97 33.35
C ASN A 19 -6.67 -29.02 32.35
N TRP A 20 -6.43 -27.92 31.63
CA TRP A 20 -5.27 -27.76 30.76
C TRP A 20 -4.07 -27.30 31.60
N VAL A 21 -3.13 -28.21 31.83
CA VAL A 21 -1.96 -27.98 32.67
C VAL A 21 -0.72 -27.82 31.78
N SER A 22 0.01 -26.72 31.93
CA SER A 22 1.31 -26.55 31.27
C SER A 22 2.39 -27.23 32.10
N GLY A 23 3.44 -27.70 31.43
CA GLY A 23 4.65 -28.19 32.08
C GLY A 23 4.65 -29.68 32.46
N THR A 24 3.50 -30.34 32.68
CA THR A 24 3.51 -31.81 32.81
C THR A 24 3.58 -32.44 31.43
N ARG A 25 4.79 -32.94 31.13
CA ARG A 25 5.09 -33.92 30.10
C ARG A 25 4.14 -35.12 30.26
N GLN A 26 2.95 -35.08 29.67
CA GLN A 26 2.12 -36.27 29.65
C GLN A 26 2.74 -37.20 28.63
N LYS A 27 3.09 -38.43 29.03
CA LYS A 27 3.44 -39.47 28.05
C LYS A 27 2.19 -39.69 27.20
N CYS A 28 2.19 -39.17 25.99
CA CYS A 28 1.42 -39.78 24.91
C CYS A 28 1.97 -41.20 24.71
N ALA A 29 1.25 -42.08 24.02
CA ALA A 29 1.70 -43.47 23.80
C ALA A 29 3.09 -43.57 23.13
N SER A 30 3.56 -42.50 22.48
CA SER A 30 4.95 -42.33 22.02
C SER A 30 5.82 -41.65 23.09
N SER A 31 7.08 -42.05 23.20
CA SER A 31 8.08 -41.56 24.16
C SER A 31 8.41 -40.05 24.11
N THR A 32 7.68 -39.27 23.32
CA THR A 32 7.79 -37.83 23.19
C THR A 32 6.94 -37.11 24.22
N THR A 33 7.59 -36.21 24.94
CA THR A 33 6.97 -35.22 25.80
C THR A 33 6.32 -34.14 24.94
N THR A 34 5.02 -33.88 25.10
CA THR A 34 4.36 -32.72 24.50
C THR A 34 3.74 -31.83 25.58
N LYS A 35 3.71 -30.52 25.33
CA LYS A 35 2.99 -29.56 26.17
C LYS A 35 1.53 -29.56 25.75
N GLN A 36 0.61 -29.51 26.72
CA GLN A 36 -0.82 -29.38 26.43
C GLN A 36 -1.14 -27.94 25.95
N ARG A 37 -2.03 -27.81 24.97
CA ARG A 37 -2.51 -26.55 24.38
C ARG A 37 -4.01 -26.66 24.09
N ALA A 38 -4.82 -25.81 24.70
CA ALA A 38 -6.26 -25.79 24.50
C ALA A 38 -6.62 -25.37 23.07
N ILE A 39 -5.89 -24.38 22.55
CA ILE A 39 -5.93 -23.97 21.15
C ILE A 39 -4.53 -24.12 20.56
N PHE A 40 -4.44 -24.73 19.39
CA PHE A 40 -3.18 -24.97 18.71
C PHE A 40 -3.35 -24.70 17.21
N LEU A 41 -2.57 -23.76 16.69
CA LEU A 41 -2.53 -23.50 15.26
C LEU A 41 -1.75 -24.61 14.56
N ASN A 42 -2.38 -25.24 13.56
CA ASN A 42 -1.76 -26.31 12.80
C ASN A 42 -0.48 -25.82 12.11
N PRO A 43 0.71 -26.37 12.42
CA PRO A 43 1.97 -25.94 11.82
C PRO A 43 2.07 -26.25 10.32
N THR A 44 1.19 -27.12 9.78
CA THR A 44 1.11 -27.37 8.33
C THR A 44 0.03 -26.54 7.62
N GLY A 45 -0.69 -25.68 8.35
CA GLY A 45 -1.71 -24.79 7.80
C GLY A 45 -1.09 -23.55 7.16
N ALA A 46 -0.69 -23.65 5.90
CA ALA A 46 0.04 -22.60 5.20
C ALA A 46 -0.79 -21.39 4.74
N ASP A 47 -2.10 -21.60 4.48
CA ASP A 47 -2.95 -20.64 3.75
C ASP A 47 -3.67 -19.62 4.64
N HIS A 48 -4.94 -19.83 4.96
CA HIS A 48 -5.79 -18.87 5.66
C HIS A 48 -6.49 -19.58 6.81
N ALA A 49 -6.36 -19.01 8.01
CA ALA A 49 -7.19 -19.37 9.15
C ALA A 49 -8.29 -18.31 9.32
N PRO A 50 -9.56 -18.73 9.46
CA PRO A 50 -10.66 -17.80 9.68
C PRO A 50 -10.46 -17.02 10.99
N VAL A 51 -11.08 -15.85 11.08
CA VAL A 51 -11.19 -15.17 12.38
C VAL A 51 -12.11 -16.00 13.29
N ASP A 52 -11.58 -16.48 14.40
CA ASP A 52 -12.35 -17.25 15.38
C ASP A 52 -12.83 -16.34 16.52
N ARG A 53 -14.15 -16.32 16.77
CA ARG A 53 -14.79 -15.59 17.86
C ARG A 53 -15.39 -16.57 18.86
N TYR A 54 -14.88 -16.51 20.09
CA TYR A 54 -15.29 -17.29 21.24
C TYR A 54 -16.13 -16.43 22.19
N VAL A 55 -17.38 -16.81 22.40
CA VAL A 55 -18.34 -16.08 23.25
C VAL A 55 -18.72 -16.94 24.46
N ASP A 56 -18.71 -16.34 25.64
CA ASP A 56 -19.04 -16.98 26.93
C ASP A 56 -18.16 -18.20 27.24
N THR A 57 -16.86 -18.10 26.93
CA THR A 57 -15.90 -19.18 27.16
C THR A 57 -15.58 -19.35 28.64
N LYS A 58 -15.38 -20.59 29.08
CA LYS A 58 -15.03 -20.94 30.45
C LYS A 58 -13.68 -21.64 30.50
N PHE A 59 -12.70 -21.01 31.13
CA PHE A 59 -11.42 -21.64 31.46
C PHE A 59 -11.45 -22.10 32.92
N ILE A 60 -11.49 -23.41 33.13
CA ILE A 60 -11.55 -24.03 34.46
C ILE A 60 -10.26 -24.79 34.73
N ASN A 61 -9.45 -24.37 35.70
CA ASN A 61 -8.13 -24.95 35.96
C ASN A 61 -7.23 -24.97 34.71
N VAL A 62 -7.14 -23.85 34.01
CA VAL A 62 -6.28 -23.70 32.82
C VAL A 62 -5.16 -22.74 33.18
N VAL A 63 -3.91 -23.19 33.07
CA VAL A 63 -2.76 -22.31 33.29
C VAL A 63 -2.48 -21.49 32.02
N ASN A 64 -1.86 -20.32 32.19
CA ASN A 64 -1.58 -19.37 31.12
C ASN A 64 -0.98 -20.04 29.88
N ASP A 65 0.18 -20.70 30.01
CA ASP A 65 0.90 -21.32 28.90
C ASP A 65 0.16 -22.46 28.20
N ALA A 66 -0.99 -22.92 28.70
CA ALA A 66 -1.78 -23.97 28.09
C ALA A 66 -2.99 -23.44 27.31
N ILE A 67 -3.25 -22.12 27.31
CA ILE A 67 -4.39 -21.51 26.60
C ILE A 67 -4.22 -21.66 25.09
N ALA A 68 -3.11 -21.18 24.53
CA ALA A 68 -2.88 -21.22 23.10
C ALA A 68 -1.43 -21.55 22.76
N TYR A 69 -1.20 -21.95 21.51
CA TYR A 69 0.09 -21.87 20.85
C TYR A 69 -0.11 -21.66 19.35
N LEU A 70 0.39 -20.53 18.83
CA LEU A 70 0.33 -20.17 17.43
C LEU A 70 1.69 -20.48 16.80
N SER A 71 1.73 -21.42 15.86
CA SER A 71 2.98 -21.83 15.21
C SER A 71 3.46 -20.74 14.25
N ASP A 72 4.77 -20.47 14.22
CA ASP A 72 5.37 -19.64 13.16
C ASP A 72 5.20 -20.33 11.79
N PRO A 73 5.19 -19.58 10.67
CA PRO A 73 5.28 -20.17 9.34
C PRO A 73 6.54 -21.02 9.18
N ASP A 74 6.42 -22.15 8.47
CA ASP A 74 7.58 -22.98 8.17
C ASP A 74 8.49 -22.26 7.15
N PRO A 75 9.74 -21.93 7.49
CA PRO A 75 10.68 -21.32 6.55
C PRO A 75 10.95 -22.21 5.32
N GLY A 76 10.74 -23.52 5.45
CA GLY A 76 10.85 -24.49 4.36
C GLY A 76 9.89 -24.26 3.20
N TRP A 77 8.79 -23.52 3.42
CA TRP A 77 7.83 -23.17 2.37
C TRP A 77 8.33 -22.10 1.39
N ALA A 78 9.47 -21.46 1.67
CA ALA A 78 10.14 -20.53 0.77
C ALA A 78 10.88 -21.27 -0.36
N ILE A 79 10.14 -22.09 -1.10
CA ILE A 79 10.61 -22.79 -2.30
C ILE A 79 9.58 -22.70 -3.44
N LEU A 80 10.05 -22.85 -4.68
CA LEU A 80 9.21 -22.86 -5.89
C LEU A 80 8.13 -23.96 -5.91
N LYS A 81 8.22 -24.96 -5.05
CA LYS A 81 7.20 -26.00 -4.92
C LYS A 81 6.02 -25.59 -4.04
N ASP A 82 6.24 -24.65 -3.14
CA ASP A 82 5.29 -24.26 -2.10
C ASP A 82 4.87 -22.81 -2.31
N CYS A 83 5.44 -21.84 -1.58
CA CYS A 83 5.06 -20.42 -1.61
C CYS A 83 6.03 -19.51 -2.38
N GLY A 84 6.95 -20.08 -3.16
CA GLY A 84 7.87 -19.31 -4.01
C GLY A 84 9.10 -18.87 -3.23
N ASN A 85 9.52 -17.61 -3.35
CA ASN A 85 10.75 -17.11 -2.72
C ASN A 85 10.55 -16.56 -1.30
N PHE A 86 9.32 -16.62 -0.77
CA PHE A 86 8.94 -16.15 0.56
C PHE A 86 8.06 -17.23 1.20
N PRO A 87 8.13 -17.46 2.53
CA PRO A 87 7.27 -18.46 3.16
C PRO A 87 5.79 -18.10 3.00
N CYS A 88 4.91 -19.09 3.15
CA CYS A 88 3.49 -18.83 3.25
C CYS A 88 3.21 -18.05 4.54
N THR A 89 2.26 -17.11 4.53
CA THR A 89 2.07 -16.17 5.65
C THR A 89 0.78 -16.39 6.42
N GLY A 90 0.07 -17.50 6.17
CA GLY A 90 -1.16 -17.83 6.88
C GLY A 90 -1.04 -17.82 8.39
N PRO A 91 -0.03 -18.52 8.96
CA PRO A 91 0.15 -18.56 10.41
C PRO A 91 0.43 -17.20 11.06
N ASP A 92 1.01 -16.26 10.32
CA ASP A 92 1.30 -14.90 10.78
C ASP A 92 0.09 -13.97 10.81
N ASN A 93 -1.06 -14.43 10.30
CA ASN A 93 -2.25 -13.61 10.11
C ASN A 93 -3.52 -14.20 10.75
N VAL A 94 -3.36 -14.92 11.86
CA VAL A 94 -4.46 -15.53 12.63
C VAL A 94 -5.03 -14.57 13.67
N ILE A 95 -6.34 -14.56 13.87
CA ILE A 95 -7.01 -13.76 14.91
C ILE A 95 -7.95 -14.64 15.70
N ILE A 96 -7.79 -14.68 17.02
CA ILE A 96 -8.73 -15.35 17.92
C ILE A 96 -9.25 -14.33 18.92
N LYS A 97 -10.55 -14.09 18.90
CA LYS A 97 -11.25 -13.14 19.77
C LYS A 97 -12.03 -13.87 20.86
N PHE A 98 -11.99 -13.33 22.07
CA PHE A 98 -12.74 -13.82 23.22
C PHE A 98 -13.63 -12.72 23.78
N GLU A 99 -14.88 -13.06 24.12
CA GLU A 99 -15.85 -12.16 24.76
C GLU A 99 -16.63 -12.90 25.84
N GLY A 100 -16.88 -12.23 26.98
CA GLY A 100 -17.62 -12.83 28.10
C GLY A 100 -16.90 -14.02 28.74
N THR A 101 -15.57 -14.09 28.61
CA THR A 101 -14.78 -15.19 29.12
C THR A 101 -14.73 -15.18 30.64
N THR A 102 -14.80 -16.36 31.26
CA THR A 102 -14.67 -16.54 32.70
C THR A 102 -13.54 -17.50 33.03
N PHE A 103 -12.80 -17.18 34.09
CA PHE A 103 -11.71 -17.99 34.61
C PHE A 103 -12.07 -18.46 36.02
N SER A 104 -11.85 -19.75 36.30
CA SER A 104 -12.17 -20.33 37.60
C SER A 104 -11.29 -21.52 37.95
N GLY A 105 -11.36 -21.95 39.21
CA GLY A 105 -10.56 -23.05 39.75
C GLY A 105 -9.29 -22.59 40.46
N THR A 106 -8.45 -23.55 40.86
CA THR A 106 -7.23 -23.30 41.63
C THR A 106 -6.06 -22.83 40.77
N ASN A 107 -6.06 -23.21 39.48
CA ASN A 107 -5.03 -22.84 38.51
C ASN A 107 -5.65 -21.89 37.47
N GLN A 108 -5.29 -20.62 37.52
CA GLN A 108 -5.80 -19.59 36.59
C GLN A 108 -4.64 -18.80 36.00
N PRO A 109 -4.78 -18.25 34.78
CA PRO A 109 -3.81 -17.33 34.23
C PRO A 109 -3.76 -16.03 35.04
N THR A 110 -2.61 -15.35 35.00
CA THR A 110 -2.42 -14.07 35.69
C THR A 110 -3.28 -12.97 35.07
N ARG A 111 -3.51 -13.01 33.76
CA ARG A 111 -4.47 -12.17 33.04
C ARG A 111 -5.74 -12.94 32.83
N ASN A 112 -6.87 -12.34 33.19
CA ASN A 112 -8.16 -13.00 33.20
C ASN A 112 -9.29 -12.07 32.73
N ASP A 113 -8.97 -11.13 31.84
CA ASP A 113 -9.95 -10.23 31.26
C ASP A 113 -11.04 -11.02 30.53
N ALA A 114 -12.29 -10.57 30.68
CA ALA A 114 -13.43 -11.24 30.05
C ALA A 114 -13.41 -11.09 28.52
N THR A 115 -12.80 -10.02 28.02
CA THR A 115 -12.68 -9.73 26.60
C THR A 115 -11.21 -9.49 26.27
N PHE A 116 -10.67 -10.31 25.37
CA PHE A 116 -9.28 -10.23 24.92
C PHE A 116 -9.12 -10.90 23.55
N GLN A 117 -7.97 -10.72 22.92
CA GLN A 117 -7.61 -11.38 21.68
C GLN A 117 -6.25 -12.06 21.79
N ILE A 118 -6.08 -13.12 21.02
CA ILE A 118 -4.80 -13.80 20.83
C ILE A 118 -4.37 -13.58 19.39
N LEU A 119 -3.19 -12.98 19.21
CA LEU A 119 -2.57 -12.72 17.91
C LEU A 119 -1.24 -13.47 17.78
N PRO A 120 -0.78 -13.83 16.57
CA PRO A 120 0.48 -14.51 16.35
C PRO A 120 1.68 -13.64 16.69
N ASN A 121 2.84 -14.26 16.85
CA ASN A 121 4.11 -13.55 17.05
C ASN A 121 4.64 -12.99 15.72
N ASN A 122 3.93 -12.00 15.17
CA ASN A 122 4.26 -11.33 13.92
C ASN A 122 4.84 -9.93 14.22
N GLU A 123 6.16 -9.79 14.06
CA GLU A 123 6.90 -8.55 14.29
C GLU A 123 6.51 -7.48 13.26
N GLY A 124 6.28 -6.24 13.73
CA GLY A 124 5.75 -5.16 12.91
C GLY A 124 4.22 -5.11 12.89
N VAL A 125 3.55 -6.17 13.34
CA VAL A 125 2.09 -6.28 13.39
C VAL A 125 1.60 -6.34 14.83
N SER A 126 1.79 -7.48 15.51
CA SER A 126 1.17 -7.75 16.81
C SER A 126 1.76 -6.90 17.93
N ASP A 127 3.06 -6.58 17.85
CA ASP A 127 3.77 -5.71 18.77
C ASP A 127 3.46 -4.22 18.56
N GLN A 128 2.90 -3.87 17.40
CA GLN A 128 2.53 -2.49 17.06
C GLN A 128 1.07 -2.16 17.39
N ILE A 129 0.26 -3.17 17.72
CA ILE A 129 -1.12 -2.97 18.16
C ILE A 129 -1.12 -2.49 19.62
N ALA A 130 -1.83 -1.39 19.87
CA ALA A 130 -1.98 -0.84 21.22
C ALA A 130 -2.57 -1.87 22.20
N ASN A 131 -2.13 -1.85 23.46
CA ASN A 131 -2.58 -2.78 24.50
C ASN A 131 -2.38 -4.27 24.16
N CYS A 132 -1.37 -4.58 23.35
CA CYS A 132 -0.89 -5.94 23.12
C CYS A 132 0.41 -6.19 23.89
N THR A 133 0.57 -7.40 24.38
CA THR A 133 1.75 -7.80 25.16
C THR A 133 2.13 -9.23 24.81
N ALA A 134 3.42 -9.47 24.62
CA ALA A 134 3.92 -10.79 24.24
C ALA A 134 3.64 -11.82 25.35
N GLU A 135 3.26 -13.03 24.91
CA GLU A 135 3.05 -14.22 25.72
C GLU A 135 3.90 -15.35 25.16
N ALA A 136 5.10 -15.52 25.72
CA ALA A 136 6.06 -16.52 25.23
C ALA A 136 5.51 -17.96 25.24
N GLY A 137 4.63 -18.29 26.20
CA GLY A 137 3.97 -19.59 26.26
C GLY A 137 3.07 -19.90 25.06
N TRP A 138 2.55 -18.84 24.41
CA TRP A 138 1.62 -18.89 23.29
C TRP A 138 2.30 -18.73 21.93
N ASN A 139 3.57 -18.31 21.92
CA ASN A 139 4.20 -17.80 20.71
C ASN A 139 3.30 -16.75 20.03
N GLY A 140 2.85 -15.77 20.82
CA GLY A 140 1.86 -14.80 20.38
C GLY A 140 1.69 -13.66 21.36
N TYR A 141 0.64 -12.88 21.16
CA TYR A 141 0.33 -11.68 21.93
C TYR A 141 -1.05 -11.79 22.60
N TYR A 142 -1.11 -11.33 23.85
CA TYR A 142 -2.33 -11.05 24.57
C TYR A 142 -2.74 -9.59 24.31
N CYS A 143 -3.90 -9.38 23.73
CA CYS A 143 -4.36 -8.07 23.27
C CYS A 143 -5.70 -7.68 23.87
N LEU A 144 -5.81 -6.46 24.39
CA LEU A 144 -7.07 -5.89 24.90
C LEU A 144 -7.72 -4.90 23.95
N ASN A 145 -7.05 -4.54 22.86
CA ASN A 145 -7.63 -3.68 21.83
C ASN A 145 -8.67 -4.47 21.02
N PRO A 146 -9.95 -4.05 20.95
CA PRO A 146 -10.99 -4.72 20.16
C PRO A 146 -10.86 -4.46 18.65
N ASP A 147 -10.19 -3.38 18.26
CA ASP A 147 -10.12 -2.81 16.91
C ASP A 147 -9.09 -3.53 16.02
N VAL A 148 -9.12 -4.86 16.01
CA VAL A 148 -8.25 -5.71 15.19
C VAL A 148 -9.13 -6.54 14.26
N ALA A 149 -8.81 -6.57 12.98
CA ALA A 149 -9.58 -7.25 11.95
C ALA A 149 -8.64 -7.91 10.94
N GLN A 150 -9.18 -8.74 10.07
CA GLN A 150 -8.43 -9.33 8.97
C GLN A 150 -8.91 -8.70 7.67
N LEU A 151 -7.99 -8.07 6.93
CA LEU A 151 -8.22 -7.68 5.55
C LEU A 151 -7.94 -8.90 4.69
N VAL A 152 -8.92 -9.34 3.90
CA VAL A 152 -8.70 -10.38 2.90
C VAL A 152 -8.95 -9.79 1.52
N PHE A 153 -7.96 -9.90 0.64
CA PHE A 153 -8.12 -9.49 -0.74
C PHE A 153 -7.53 -10.52 -1.70
N GLU A 154 -8.05 -10.58 -2.92
CA GLU A 154 -7.54 -11.47 -3.96
C GLU A 154 -7.65 -10.92 -5.37
N SER A 155 -6.86 -11.51 -6.27
CA SER A 155 -7.06 -11.37 -7.71
C SER A 155 -8.19 -12.27 -8.20
N LEU A 156 -9.05 -11.72 -9.04
CA LEU A 156 -10.09 -12.45 -9.79
C LEU A 156 -9.73 -12.60 -11.27
N ASP A 157 -8.52 -12.21 -11.66
CA ASP A 157 -8.04 -12.38 -13.03
C ASP A 157 -7.98 -13.87 -13.40
N SER A 158 -7.99 -14.14 -14.71
CA SER A 158 -7.93 -15.52 -15.22
C SER A 158 -6.63 -16.25 -14.83
N ASP A 159 -5.55 -15.49 -14.62
CA ASP A 159 -4.22 -15.97 -14.25
C ASP A 159 -3.95 -15.90 -12.72
N LYS A 160 -4.98 -15.75 -11.88
CA LYS A 160 -4.84 -15.58 -10.41
C LYS A 160 -4.03 -16.66 -9.67
N GLU A 161 -3.81 -17.82 -10.28
CA GLU A 161 -2.98 -18.91 -9.72
C GLU A 161 -1.54 -18.90 -10.25
N ASP A 162 -1.31 -18.29 -11.41
CA ASP A 162 -0.01 -18.29 -12.10
C ASP A 162 0.68 -16.92 -11.91
N ARG A 163 -0.07 -15.89 -11.54
CA ARG A 163 0.45 -14.55 -11.33
C ARG A 163 1.31 -14.49 -10.08
N THR A 164 2.54 -14.01 -10.26
CA THR A 164 3.44 -13.72 -9.15
C THR A 164 3.54 -12.22 -8.96
N PHE A 165 2.75 -11.68 -8.02
CA PHE A 165 2.82 -10.29 -7.59
C PHE A 165 2.92 -10.15 -6.06
N SER A 166 3.25 -11.26 -5.41
CA SER A 166 3.58 -11.37 -3.99
C SER A 166 5.10 -11.45 -3.80
N PRO A 167 5.64 -11.02 -2.64
CA PRO A 167 4.92 -10.59 -1.43
C PRO A 167 4.23 -9.24 -1.59
N ILE A 168 3.22 -9.03 -0.74
CA ILE A 168 2.43 -7.79 -0.64
C ILE A 168 2.81 -7.12 0.66
N HIS A 169 3.08 -5.82 0.61
CA HIS A 169 3.44 -5.04 1.79
C HIS A 169 2.30 -4.10 2.19
N TYR A 170 2.03 -4.10 3.50
CA TYR A 170 1.12 -3.16 4.15
C TYR A 170 1.90 -2.26 5.08
N PHE A 171 1.57 -0.97 5.05
CA PHE A 171 2.07 0.01 6.00
C PHE A 171 0.90 0.78 6.60
N GLY A 172 0.83 0.86 7.93
CA GLY A 172 -0.12 1.75 8.58
C GLY A 172 0.24 3.21 8.30
N ILE A 173 -0.76 4.06 8.11
CA ILE A 173 -0.59 5.50 7.90
C ILE A 173 -1.21 6.26 9.08
N ASP A 174 -0.46 7.23 9.63
CA ASP A 174 -1.02 8.24 10.51
C ASP A 174 -1.84 9.25 9.70
N ARG A 175 -3.15 9.24 9.90
CA ARG A 175 -4.10 10.10 9.16
C ARG A 175 -3.89 11.59 9.39
N SER A 176 -3.21 12.00 10.46
CA SER A 176 -2.98 13.41 10.77
C SER A 176 -1.88 14.03 9.89
N ASN A 177 -0.92 13.22 9.43
CA ASN A 177 0.26 13.69 8.73
C ASN A 177 0.62 12.87 7.48
N GLU A 178 -0.16 11.84 7.15
CA GLU A 178 -0.02 10.96 5.99
C GLU A 178 1.33 10.19 5.92
N ASN A 179 2.08 10.14 7.02
CA ASN A 179 3.31 9.34 7.11
C ASN A 179 3.02 7.91 7.54
N ARG A 180 3.88 6.98 7.10
CA ARG A 180 3.87 5.60 7.60
C ARG A 180 4.14 5.59 9.10
N ASN A 181 3.33 4.82 9.83
CA ASN A 181 3.59 4.49 11.22
C ASN A 181 4.40 3.17 11.29
N SER A 182 4.62 2.67 12.50
CA SER A 182 5.43 1.47 12.73
C SER A 182 4.74 0.16 12.33
N PHE A 183 3.43 0.18 12.10
CA PHE A 183 2.68 -0.99 11.66
C PHE A 183 3.09 -1.37 10.25
N ASN A 184 3.63 -2.58 10.09
CA ASN A 184 3.98 -3.14 8.80
C ASN A 184 3.67 -4.63 8.76
N ASN A 185 3.09 -5.10 7.66
CA ASN A 185 2.80 -6.52 7.45
C ASN A 185 3.24 -6.91 6.05
N THR A 186 3.70 -8.14 5.88
CA THR A 186 4.06 -8.72 4.60
C THR A 186 3.33 -10.03 4.42
N MET A 187 2.53 -10.15 3.36
CA MET A 187 1.81 -11.40 3.07
C MET A 187 2.26 -12.00 1.75
N ASN A 188 2.10 -13.30 1.65
CA ASN A 188 2.35 -14.05 0.43
C ASN A 188 1.08 -14.71 -0.09
N SER A 189 1.14 -15.19 -1.33
CA SER A 189 0.09 -16.01 -1.92
C SER A 189 -0.03 -17.34 -1.19
N PHE A 190 -1.14 -18.03 -1.40
CA PHE A 190 -1.37 -19.35 -0.83
C PHE A 190 -0.38 -20.39 -1.37
N MET A 191 -0.22 -21.47 -0.61
CA MET A 191 0.61 -22.60 -1.00
C MET A 191 0.06 -23.26 -2.26
N ASP A 192 0.97 -23.83 -3.07
CA ASP A 192 0.57 -24.75 -4.12
C ASP A 192 0.01 -26.06 -3.51
N HIS A 193 -1.26 -26.33 -3.77
CA HIS A 193 -1.95 -27.56 -3.35
C HIS A 193 -2.09 -28.59 -4.48
N CYS A 194 -1.37 -28.37 -5.58
CA CYS A 194 -1.42 -29.22 -6.76
C CYS A 194 -0.32 -30.27 -6.76
N TRP A 195 -0.68 -31.48 -7.16
CA TRP A 195 0.26 -32.58 -7.35
C TRP A 195 -0.10 -33.32 -8.64
N ASP A 196 0.78 -33.30 -9.64
CA ASP A 196 0.57 -33.96 -10.95
C ASP A 196 1.44 -35.22 -11.12
N ASP A 197 1.28 -36.16 -10.19
CA ASP A 197 2.06 -37.40 -10.03
C ASP A 197 3.54 -37.20 -9.67
N HIS A 198 4.27 -36.33 -10.39
CA HIS A 198 5.72 -36.12 -10.20
C HIS A 198 6.13 -34.68 -9.87
N TYR A 199 5.32 -33.67 -10.18
CA TYR A 199 5.68 -32.27 -9.92
C TYR A 199 4.56 -31.51 -9.18
N THR A 200 4.98 -30.40 -8.58
CA THR A 200 4.09 -29.35 -8.12
C THR A 200 3.70 -28.51 -9.33
N CYS A 201 2.43 -28.11 -9.43
CA CYS A 201 1.95 -27.37 -10.60
C CYS A 201 2.37 -25.88 -10.58
N GLN A 202 2.96 -25.45 -9.46
CA GLN A 202 3.40 -24.09 -9.16
C GLN A 202 2.24 -23.08 -9.20
N LYS A 203 1.04 -23.55 -8.83
CA LYS A 203 -0.19 -22.77 -8.83
C LYS A 203 -0.47 -22.24 -7.43
N ARG A 204 -0.40 -20.93 -7.26
CA ARG A 204 -0.57 -20.25 -5.98
C ARG A 204 -1.71 -19.28 -6.08
N LEU A 205 -2.79 -19.55 -5.35
CA LEU A 205 -3.92 -18.64 -5.35
C LEU A 205 -3.48 -17.28 -4.79
N SER A 206 -3.62 -16.23 -5.60
CA SER A 206 -3.32 -14.85 -5.24
C SER A 206 -4.36 -14.27 -4.29
N ARG A 207 -4.36 -14.75 -3.05
CA ARG A 207 -5.22 -14.34 -1.94
C ARG A 207 -4.37 -14.03 -0.73
N PHE A 208 -4.69 -12.95 -0.05
CA PHE A 208 -3.83 -12.34 0.97
C PHE A 208 -4.66 -11.95 2.20
N PRO A 209 -4.74 -12.82 3.21
CA PRO A 209 -5.28 -12.49 4.51
C PRO A 209 -4.20 -11.77 5.33
N GLY A 210 -4.52 -10.59 5.84
CA GLY A 210 -3.62 -9.77 6.63
C GLY A 210 -4.28 -9.19 7.86
N ILE A 211 -3.63 -9.28 9.02
CA ILE A 211 -4.07 -8.55 10.21
C ILE A 211 -3.96 -7.05 9.96
N ILE A 212 -4.98 -6.31 10.38
CA ILE A 212 -5.05 -4.85 10.37
C ILE A 212 -5.75 -4.36 11.65
N GLN A 213 -5.57 -3.08 11.97
CA GLN A 213 -6.37 -2.38 12.96
C GLN A 213 -7.51 -1.62 12.28
N THR A 214 -8.68 -1.63 12.86
CA THR A 214 -9.81 -0.84 12.36
C THR A 214 -9.65 0.64 12.69
N ASP A 215 -10.51 1.46 12.08
CA ASP A 215 -10.54 2.92 12.17
C ASP A 215 -9.22 3.60 11.74
N SER A 216 -8.45 2.88 10.92
CA SER A 216 -7.09 3.24 10.49
C SER A 216 -6.99 3.31 8.96
N LYS A 217 -5.88 3.87 8.47
CA LYS A 217 -5.55 3.98 7.04
C LYS A 217 -4.32 3.13 6.74
N TYR A 218 -4.32 2.42 5.62
CA TYR A 218 -3.23 1.54 5.20
C TYR A 218 -2.79 1.84 3.78
N GLU A 219 -1.48 1.83 3.55
CA GLU A 219 -0.87 1.80 2.21
C GLU A 219 -0.57 0.36 1.82
N ILE A 220 -1.02 -0.03 0.63
CA ILE A 220 -0.81 -1.35 0.04
C ILE A 220 0.14 -1.20 -1.14
N TYR A 221 1.22 -1.98 -1.13
CA TYR A 221 2.20 -2.05 -2.21
C TYR A 221 2.31 -3.47 -2.75
N PHE A 222 2.27 -3.60 -4.08
CA PHE A 222 2.44 -4.85 -4.80
C PHE A 222 3.86 -4.96 -5.35
N THR A 223 4.45 -6.16 -5.34
CA THR A 223 5.80 -6.39 -5.88
C THR A 223 5.81 -6.71 -7.38
N GLY A 224 4.64 -6.84 -8.00
CA GLY A 224 4.47 -7.08 -9.42
C GLY A 224 3.27 -6.35 -10.01
N THR A 225 2.88 -6.72 -11.22
CA THR A 225 1.74 -6.13 -11.93
C THR A 225 0.45 -6.33 -11.14
N THR A 226 -0.21 -5.21 -10.84
CA THR A 226 -1.47 -5.19 -10.11
C THR A 226 -2.58 -5.95 -10.85
N PRO A 227 -3.53 -6.56 -10.12
CA PRO A 227 -4.66 -7.26 -10.73
C PRO A 227 -5.55 -6.30 -11.52
N ALA A 228 -6.04 -6.76 -12.68
CA ALA A 228 -7.06 -6.04 -13.43
C ALA A 228 -8.40 -6.12 -12.71
N VAL A 229 -8.71 -7.26 -12.10
CA VAL A 229 -9.88 -7.45 -11.26
C VAL A 229 -9.45 -7.94 -9.88
N SER A 230 -9.82 -7.21 -8.83
CA SER A 230 -9.61 -7.63 -7.45
C SER A 230 -10.85 -7.39 -6.59
N ARG A 231 -10.90 -8.11 -5.47
CA ARG A 231 -11.93 -7.89 -4.44
C ARG A 231 -11.32 -7.86 -3.05
N TYR A 232 -11.97 -7.11 -2.15
CA TYR A 232 -11.52 -6.83 -0.79
C TYR A 232 -12.67 -7.01 0.19
N VAL A 233 -12.41 -7.66 1.32
CA VAL A 233 -13.34 -7.83 2.45
C VAL A 233 -12.65 -7.57 3.77
N LEU A 234 -13.42 -7.14 4.77
CA LEU A 234 -12.96 -6.91 6.13
C LEU A 234 -13.66 -7.89 7.07
N GLU A 235 -12.88 -8.76 7.72
CA GLU A 235 -13.34 -9.84 8.60
C GLU A 235 -13.04 -9.55 10.07
N GLY A 236 -13.92 -10.00 10.96
CA GLY A 236 -13.73 -9.89 12.40
C GLY A 236 -13.91 -8.49 12.97
N ALA A 237 -14.14 -7.47 12.14
CA ALA A 237 -14.46 -6.10 12.56
C ALA A 237 -15.87 -6.00 13.17
N ASP A 238 -16.18 -4.91 13.86
CA ASP A 238 -17.55 -4.58 14.22
C ASP A 238 -18.21 -3.73 13.11
N ASP A 239 -19.55 -3.67 13.08
CA ASP A 239 -20.29 -3.02 11.98
C ASP A 239 -20.02 -1.50 11.86
N THR A 240 -19.57 -0.87 12.95
CA THR A 240 -19.19 0.55 12.98
C THR A 240 -17.79 0.82 12.49
N ASN A 241 -16.91 -0.18 12.53
CA ASN A 241 -15.52 -0.03 12.13
C ASN A 241 -15.38 0.14 10.61
N TYR A 242 -14.31 0.82 10.21
CA TYR A 242 -13.90 0.95 8.82
C TYR A 242 -12.38 0.86 8.69
N VAL A 243 -11.90 0.70 7.47
CA VAL A 243 -10.51 1.00 7.11
C VAL A 243 -10.48 1.79 5.81
N ILE A 244 -9.45 2.61 5.65
CA ILE A 244 -9.18 3.27 4.37
C ILE A 244 -7.97 2.57 3.76
N LEU A 245 -8.15 2.01 2.57
CA LEU A 245 -7.07 1.38 1.81
C LEU A 245 -6.59 2.35 0.75
N LYS A 246 -5.30 2.68 0.80
CA LYS A 246 -4.56 3.45 -0.19
C LYS A 246 -3.70 2.49 -0.99
N ILE A 247 -3.94 2.41 -2.29
CA ILE A 247 -3.30 1.46 -3.18
C ILE A 247 -2.59 2.24 -4.28
N ASP A 248 -1.28 2.04 -4.37
CA ASP A 248 -0.48 2.50 -5.50
C ASP A 248 -0.50 1.42 -6.58
N PHE A 249 -1.12 1.72 -7.72
CA PHE A 249 -1.17 0.79 -8.85
C PHE A 249 0.04 0.89 -9.77
N SER A 250 0.88 1.93 -9.58
CA SER A 250 2.10 2.22 -10.34
C SER A 250 1.90 2.26 -11.87
N GLN A 251 0.65 2.37 -12.31
CA GLN A 251 0.22 2.35 -13.69
C GLN A 251 -0.98 3.27 -13.86
N SER A 252 -1.09 3.91 -15.01
CA SER A 252 -2.20 4.80 -15.38
C SER A 252 -3.47 4.01 -15.73
N VAL A 253 -3.87 3.05 -14.91
CA VAL A 253 -5.11 2.27 -15.09
C VAL A 253 -6.25 2.94 -14.36
N LEU A 254 -7.42 3.02 -15.00
CA LEU A 254 -8.65 3.45 -14.37
C LEU A 254 -9.38 2.24 -13.79
N TYR A 255 -9.78 2.29 -12.52
CA TYR A 255 -10.59 1.24 -11.88
C TYR A 255 -12.02 1.72 -11.66
N HIS A 256 -12.98 0.91 -12.10
CA HIS A 256 -14.37 0.96 -11.68
C HIS A 256 -14.48 0.35 -10.28
N VAL A 257 -15.16 1.05 -9.37
CA VAL A 257 -15.39 0.60 -8.00
C VAL A 257 -16.85 0.20 -7.87
N SER A 258 -17.07 -1.02 -7.41
CA SER A 258 -18.41 -1.53 -7.10
C SER A 258 -18.43 -2.25 -5.77
N VAL A 259 -19.59 -2.33 -5.14
CA VAL A 259 -19.77 -2.94 -3.82
C VAL A 259 -20.88 -3.95 -3.83
N ALA A 260 -20.68 -5.08 -3.16
CA ALA A 260 -21.73 -6.01 -2.79
C ALA A 260 -21.91 -5.97 -1.26
N LEU A 261 -23.09 -5.52 -0.81
CA LEU A 261 -23.44 -5.50 0.61
C LEU A 261 -24.12 -6.81 1.00
N ASN A 262 -23.67 -7.45 2.09
CA ASN A 262 -24.22 -8.71 2.60
C ASN A 262 -24.36 -9.82 1.54
N GLY A 263 -23.41 -9.89 0.59
CA GLY A 263 -23.46 -10.86 -0.52
C GLY A 263 -24.55 -10.58 -1.56
N GLY A 264 -25.15 -9.40 -1.56
CA GLY A 264 -26.14 -8.96 -2.55
C GLY A 264 -25.56 -8.61 -3.92
N ALA A 265 -26.37 -7.99 -4.77
CA ALA A 265 -25.95 -7.54 -6.09
C ALA A 265 -24.90 -6.41 -6.00
N GLU A 266 -23.97 -6.41 -6.95
CA GLU A 266 -22.97 -5.36 -7.06
C GLU A 266 -23.61 -4.03 -7.48
N THR A 267 -23.24 -2.95 -6.79
CA THR A 267 -23.66 -1.59 -7.11
C THR A 267 -22.44 -0.72 -7.31
N GLU A 268 -22.40 0.06 -8.39
CA GLU A 268 -21.32 1.00 -8.66
C GLU A 268 -21.25 2.13 -7.63
N ILE A 269 -20.04 2.47 -7.21
CA ILE A 269 -19.74 3.65 -6.41
C ILE A 269 -18.82 4.57 -7.21
N LYS A 270 -19.38 5.67 -7.71
CA LYS A 270 -18.63 6.66 -8.48
C LYS A 270 -17.55 7.31 -7.62
N ALA A 271 -16.40 7.59 -8.23
CA ALA A 271 -15.30 8.27 -7.58
C ALA A 271 -15.67 9.71 -7.20
N ASN A 272 -15.02 10.20 -6.15
CA ASN A 272 -15.18 11.57 -5.70
C ASN A 272 -14.90 12.60 -6.79
N ALA A 273 -15.78 13.59 -6.85
CA ALA A 273 -15.62 14.76 -7.69
C ALA A 273 -14.35 15.52 -7.32
N PHE A 274 -13.76 16.18 -8.32
CA PHE A 274 -12.62 17.06 -8.13
C PHE A 274 -13.02 18.27 -7.28
N ASN A 275 -12.30 18.51 -6.19
CA ASN A 275 -12.50 19.67 -5.34
C ASN A 275 -11.55 20.79 -5.76
N LYS A 276 -12.11 21.86 -6.35
CA LYS A 276 -11.34 23.01 -6.86
C LYS A 276 -10.49 23.68 -5.79
N THR A 277 -10.98 23.75 -4.54
CA THR A 277 -10.27 24.38 -3.42
C THR A 277 -9.07 23.54 -2.95
N LEU A 278 -9.19 22.22 -3.00
CA LEU A 278 -8.13 21.30 -2.58
C LEU A 278 -7.15 20.95 -3.71
N GLY A 279 -7.46 21.32 -4.96
CA GLY A 279 -6.69 20.93 -6.14
C GLY A 279 -6.61 19.41 -6.35
N SER A 280 -7.51 18.65 -5.71
CA SER A 280 -7.50 17.19 -5.65
C SER A 280 -8.93 16.64 -5.51
N PRO A 281 -9.17 15.35 -5.73
CA PRO A 281 -10.46 14.74 -5.44
C PRO A 281 -10.90 14.98 -4.00
N ALA A 282 -12.21 15.09 -3.76
CA ALA A 282 -12.72 15.24 -2.41
C ALA A 282 -12.23 14.11 -1.46
N PRO A 283 -12.12 14.36 -0.14
CA PRO A 283 -11.74 13.34 0.83
C PRO A 283 -12.71 12.15 0.88
N ILE A 284 -12.23 11.00 1.34
CA ILE A 284 -13.03 9.79 1.52
C ILE A 284 -14.10 10.02 2.60
N ASN A 285 -15.35 9.63 2.29
CA ASN A 285 -16.40 9.53 3.29
C ASN A 285 -16.46 8.10 3.85
N ILE A 286 -16.02 7.95 5.10
CA ILE A 286 -15.92 6.67 5.81
C ILE A 286 -17.28 6.04 6.14
N SER A 287 -18.39 6.78 6.08
CA SER A 287 -19.72 6.25 6.35
C SER A 287 -20.22 5.33 5.24
N THR A 288 -19.68 5.46 4.03
CA THR A 288 -20.14 4.76 2.85
C THR A 288 -19.06 3.79 2.38
N CYS A 289 -19.36 2.50 2.39
CA CYS A 289 -18.42 1.50 1.88
C CYS A 289 -18.20 1.65 0.36
N GLY A 290 -16.98 1.43 -0.11
CA GLY A 290 -16.57 1.60 -1.51
C GLY A 290 -16.48 3.05 -1.96
N HIS A 291 -16.77 4.02 -1.08
CA HIS A 291 -16.55 5.43 -1.37
C HIS A 291 -15.06 5.63 -1.63
N ASN A 292 -14.74 6.21 -2.79
CA ASN A 292 -13.40 6.17 -3.33
C ASN A 292 -12.97 7.50 -3.93
N ARG A 293 -11.66 7.69 -4.02
CA ARG A 293 -10.99 8.75 -4.78
C ARG A 293 -9.83 8.14 -5.56
N TYR A 294 -9.48 8.82 -6.64
CA TYR A 294 -8.35 8.43 -7.48
C TYR A 294 -7.52 9.66 -7.77
N GLU A 295 -6.26 9.62 -7.33
CA GLU A 295 -5.25 10.63 -7.56
C GLU A 295 -4.40 10.21 -8.73
N GLN A 296 -4.74 10.71 -9.92
CA GLN A 296 -4.09 10.26 -11.14
C GLN A 296 -2.61 10.63 -11.22
N GLN A 297 -2.18 11.77 -10.67
CA GLN A 297 -0.79 12.21 -10.79
C GLN A 297 0.18 11.17 -10.20
N ASP A 298 -0.27 10.49 -9.15
CA ASP A 298 0.50 9.49 -8.43
C ASP A 298 -0.04 8.06 -8.62
N TYR A 299 -1.09 7.89 -9.43
CA TYR A 299 -1.80 6.62 -9.66
C TYR A 299 -2.30 5.93 -8.39
N ILE A 300 -2.70 6.74 -7.41
CA ILE A 300 -3.14 6.28 -6.09
C ILE A 300 -4.67 6.17 -6.07
N TYR A 301 -5.15 4.99 -5.67
CA TYR A 301 -6.56 4.78 -5.35
C TYR A 301 -6.72 4.73 -3.85
N GLU A 302 -7.71 5.46 -3.33
CA GLU A 302 -8.13 5.30 -1.95
C GLU A 302 -9.61 4.93 -1.91
N PHE A 303 -9.97 4.00 -1.02
CA PHE A 303 -11.37 3.67 -0.77
C PHE A 303 -11.62 3.24 0.67
N ALA A 304 -12.85 3.48 1.14
CA ALA A 304 -13.32 3.00 2.44
C ALA A 304 -13.84 1.57 2.33
N LEU A 305 -13.43 0.71 3.26
CA LEU A 305 -13.91 -0.65 3.43
C LEU A 305 -14.52 -0.82 4.81
N ARG A 306 -15.61 -1.58 4.90
CA ARG A 306 -16.36 -1.83 6.14
C ARG A 306 -16.75 -3.31 6.20
N ARG A 307 -17.16 -3.79 7.38
CA ARG A 307 -17.73 -5.14 7.51
C ARG A 307 -18.96 -5.32 6.62
N ASN A 308 -19.22 -6.57 6.21
CA ASN A 308 -20.36 -6.97 5.38
C ASN A 308 -20.42 -6.25 4.02
N CYS A 309 -19.28 -5.74 3.56
CA CYS A 309 -19.14 -5.07 2.29
C CYS A 309 -17.95 -5.65 1.54
N THR A 310 -18.20 -6.20 0.37
CA THR A 310 -17.15 -6.59 -0.56
C THR A 310 -16.95 -5.46 -1.56
N VAL A 311 -15.75 -4.89 -1.59
CA VAL A 311 -15.36 -3.90 -2.61
C VAL A 311 -14.69 -4.63 -3.77
N TYR A 312 -15.12 -4.33 -4.99
CA TYR A 312 -14.53 -4.81 -6.23
C TYR A 312 -13.87 -3.66 -6.96
N LEU A 313 -12.64 -3.89 -7.42
CA LEU A 313 -11.94 -3.00 -8.34
C LEU A 313 -11.84 -3.72 -9.69
N ARG A 314 -12.31 -3.07 -10.75
CA ARG A 314 -12.21 -3.56 -12.13
C ARG A 314 -11.56 -2.54 -13.03
N ALA A 315 -10.39 -2.88 -13.53
CA ALA A 315 -9.70 -2.08 -14.52
C ALA A 315 -10.57 -1.93 -15.77
N GLN A 316 -10.65 -0.70 -16.28
CA GLN A 316 -11.41 -0.35 -17.47
C GLN A 316 -10.54 0.37 -18.48
N GLU A 317 -10.90 0.23 -19.75
CA GLU A 317 -10.34 1.05 -20.82
C GLU A 317 -10.78 2.50 -20.60
N HIS A 318 -9.89 3.47 -20.80
CA HIS A 318 -10.25 4.88 -20.72
C HIS A 318 -9.40 5.72 -21.66
N LEU A 319 -9.97 6.85 -22.09
CA LEU A 319 -9.25 7.89 -22.82
C LEU A 319 -8.63 8.85 -21.80
N VAL A 320 -7.35 9.14 -21.94
CA VAL A 320 -6.67 10.24 -21.26
C VAL A 320 -6.45 11.36 -22.28
N GLY A 321 -6.94 12.54 -21.96
CA GLY A 321 -6.77 13.75 -22.75
C GLY A 321 -5.99 14.83 -22.00
N LEU A 322 -5.15 15.56 -22.73
CA LEU A 322 -4.49 16.77 -22.27
C LEU A 322 -4.76 17.87 -23.28
N VAL A 323 -5.42 18.95 -22.86
CA VAL A 323 -5.68 20.10 -23.72
C VAL A 323 -5.05 21.34 -23.12
N ARG A 324 -4.42 22.16 -23.96
CA ARG A 324 -3.87 23.46 -23.58
C ARG A 324 -4.73 24.56 -24.19
N LEU A 325 -5.38 25.34 -23.34
CA LEU A 325 -6.30 26.40 -23.71
C LEU A 325 -5.66 27.77 -23.50
N GLN A 326 -5.83 28.68 -24.46
CA GLN A 326 -5.37 30.07 -24.36
C GLN A 326 -6.35 30.91 -23.50
N MET A 327 -6.44 30.55 -22.22
CA MET A 327 -7.23 31.25 -21.20
C MET A 327 -6.52 31.21 -19.84
N SER A 328 -6.92 32.10 -18.94
CA SER A 328 -6.52 32.07 -17.51
C SER A 328 -7.22 30.94 -16.73
N LEU A 329 -6.69 30.63 -15.55
CA LEU A 329 -7.25 29.58 -14.69
C LEU A 329 -8.62 29.99 -14.13
N GLU A 330 -8.80 31.27 -13.81
CA GLU A 330 -10.06 31.84 -13.35
C GLU A 330 -11.14 31.69 -14.43
N GLN A 331 -10.82 32.08 -15.67
CA GLN A 331 -11.70 31.92 -16.82
C GLN A 331 -12.07 30.45 -17.05
N PHE A 332 -11.10 29.53 -16.92
CA PHE A 332 -11.39 28.10 -17.04
C PHE A 332 -12.41 27.61 -16.00
N PHE A 333 -12.32 28.08 -14.75
CA PHE A 333 -13.22 27.64 -13.69
C PHE A 333 -14.59 28.29 -13.72
N GLU A 334 -14.72 29.46 -14.37
CA GLU A 334 -16.00 30.08 -14.74
C GLU A 334 -16.62 29.41 -15.97
N ASP A 335 -15.80 28.84 -16.84
CA ASP A 335 -16.24 28.17 -18.05
C ASP A 335 -16.72 26.73 -17.79
N ASP A 336 -17.63 26.27 -18.65
CA ASP A 336 -18.26 24.95 -18.53
C ASP A 336 -17.59 23.91 -19.44
N PHE A 337 -16.30 23.68 -19.19
CA PHE A 337 -15.46 22.78 -19.99
C PHE A 337 -16.06 21.39 -20.15
N VAL A 338 -16.60 20.82 -19.06
CA VAL A 338 -17.15 19.45 -19.06
C VAL A 338 -18.36 19.34 -19.98
N ASN A 339 -19.29 20.30 -19.93
CA ASN A 339 -20.45 20.30 -20.81
C ASN A 339 -20.07 20.52 -22.28
N LYS A 340 -19.09 21.37 -22.57
CA LYS A 340 -18.61 21.58 -23.94
C LYS A 340 -17.96 20.34 -24.53
N LEU A 341 -17.10 19.68 -23.75
CA LEU A 341 -16.48 18.42 -24.17
C LEU A 341 -17.52 17.31 -24.36
N SER A 342 -18.52 17.25 -23.48
CA SER A 342 -19.68 16.35 -23.59
C SER A 342 -20.47 16.60 -24.88
N TYR A 343 -20.74 17.87 -25.21
CA TYR A 343 -21.43 18.24 -26.44
C TYR A 343 -20.63 17.91 -27.70
N ALA A 344 -19.32 18.18 -27.70
CA ALA A 344 -18.43 17.88 -28.82
C ALA A 344 -18.40 16.39 -29.16
N LEU A 345 -18.49 15.53 -28.13
CA LEU A 345 -18.40 14.07 -28.28
C LEU A 345 -19.77 13.37 -28.35
N GLY A 346 -20.86 14.05 -28.02
CA GLY A 346 -22.18 13.44 -27.90
C GLY A 346 -22.28 12.44 -26.75
N ILE A 347 -21.57 12.68 -25.65
CA ILE A 347 -21.53 11.82 -24.45
C ILE A 347 -22.13 12.52 -23.24
N THR A 348 -22.39 11.80 -22.16
CA THR A 348 -22.87 12.39 -20.91
C THR A 348 -21.70 12.90 -20.06
N THR A 349 -21.95 13.93 -19.23
CA THR A 349 -20.91 14.55 -18.40
C THR A 349 -20.32 13.63 -17.36
N ASP A 350 -21.03 12.57 -16.97
CA ASP A 350 -20.55 11.59 -16.00
C ASP A 350 -19.51 10.63 -16.57
N GLN A 351 -19.35 10.58 -17.89
CA GLN A 351 -18.24 9.88 -18.54
C GLN A 351 -16.94 10.70 -18.50
N ILE A 352 -17.02 12.00 -18.20
CA ILE A 352 -15.89 12.93 -18.25
C ILE A 352 -15.42 13.26 -16.84
N ARG A 353 -14.11 13.17 -16.61
CA ARG A 353 -13.49 13.58 -15.36
C ARG A 353 -12.36 14.57 -15.62
N ILE A 354 -12.39 15.73 -14.95
CA ILE A 354 -11.22 16.62 -14.85
C ILE A 354 -10.31 16.09 -13.75
N VAL A 355 -9.04 15.95 -14.09
CA VAL A 355 -8.02 15.31 -13.27
C VAL A 355 -7.10 16.34 -12.66
N GLY A 356 -6.77 17.37 -13.44
CA GLY A 356 -5.84 18.40 -13.02
C GLY A 356 -5.88 19.58 -13.97
N VAL A 357 -5.57 20.75 -13.42
CA VAL A 357 -5.50 22.02 -14.15
C VAL A 357 -4.24 22.75 -13.71
N LYS A 358 -3.44 23.27 -14.66
CA LYS A 358 -2.18 23.97 -14.38
C LYS A 358 -2.09 25.32 -15.08
N GLU A 359 -1.40 26.26 -14.45
CA GLU A 359 -1.12 27.61 -14.98
C GLU A 359 -0.01 27.61 -16.05
N GLY A 360 -0.06 28.57 -16.99
CA GLY A 360 0.89 28.70 -18.11
C GLY A 360 0.26 28.52 -19.50
N SER A 361 -0.85 29.24 -19.75
CA SER A 361 -2.01 28.79 -20.55
C SER A 361 -2.64 27.56 -19.89
N THR A 362 -3.94 27.60 -19.60
CA THR A 362 -4.62 26.54 -18.84
C THR A 362 -4.43 25.17 -19.49
N VAL A 363 -3.66 24.30 -18.84
CA VAL A 363 -3.49 22.90 -19.25
C VAL A 363 -4.46 22.06 -18.43
N VAL A 364 -5.40 21.40 -19.12
CA VAL A 364 -6.43 20.56 -18.52
C VAL A 364 -6.13 19.11 -18.84
N SER A 365 -5.93 18.30 -17.82
CA SER A 365 -5.89 16.84 -17.93
C SER A 365 -7.28 16.30 -17.63
N TYR A 366 -7.81 15.49 -18.54
CA TYR A 366 -9.13 14.89 -18.42
C TYR A 366 -9.12 13.40 -18.78
N GLN A 367 -10.13 12.68 -18.31
CA GLN A 367 -10.37 11.28 -18.63
C GLN A 367 -11.78 11.11 -19.17
N ILE A 368 -11.95 10.16 -20.11
CA ILE A 368 -13.25 9.74 -20.62
C ILE A 368 -13.39 8.23 -20.46
N THR A 369 -14.49 7.81 -19.85
CA THR A 369 -14.87 6.40 -19.74
C THR A 369 -15.93 6.01 -20.75
N SER A 370 -16.01 4.72 -21.06
CA SER A 370 -17.05 4.17 -21.92
C SER A 370 -18.16 3.55 -21.09
N THR A 371 -19.40 3.65 -21.57
CA THR A 371 -20.57 2.97 -20.97
C THR A 371 -20.74 1.54 -21.48
N GLU A 372 -19.88 1.09 -22.39
CA GLU A 372 -19.93 -0.27 -22.95
C GLU A 372 -19.53 -1.32 -21.91
N VAL A 373 -20.11 -2.51 -22.01
CA VAL A 373 -19.97 -3.56 -20.98
C VAL A 373 -18.67 -4.36 -21.13
N ASP A 374 -18.25 -4.65 -22.36
CA ASP A 374 -17.06 -5.45 -22.63
C ASP A 374 -15.87 -4.61 -23.10
N THR A 375 -14.66 -5.06 -22.78
CA THR A 375 -13.39 -4.38 -23.07
C THR A 375 -13.22 -4.06 -24.57
N ALA A 376 -13.68 -4.92 -25.48
CA ALA A 376 -13.50 -4.70 -26.91
C ALA A 376 -14.44 -3.60 -27.43
N SER A 377 -15.68 -3.57 -26.95
CA SER A 377 -16.65 -2.51 -27.26
C SER A 377 -16.25 -1.18 -26.62
N GLN A 378 -15.82 -1.20 -25.35
CA GLN A 378 -15.25 -0.02 -24.67
C GLN A 378 -14.13 0.59 -25.51
N ARG A 379 -13.17 -0.23 -25.93
CA ARG A 379 -12.04 0.23 -26.75
C ARG A 379 -12.49 0.86 -28.06
N LYS A 380 -13.39 0.22 -28.80
CA LYS A 380 -13.93 0.78 -30.06
C LYS A 380 -14.61 2.12 -29.84
N ASN A 381 -15.41 2.23 -28.79
CA ASN A 381 -16.11 3.45 -28.43
C ASN A 381 -15.12 4.59 -28.08
N LEU A 382 -14.07 4.30 -27.31
CA LEU A 382 -13.03 5.26 -26.96
C LEU A 382 -12.17 5.68 -28.17
N VAL A 383 -11.86 4.74 -29.08
CA VAL A 383 -11.17 5.04 -30.35
C VAL A 383 -12.01 6.03 -31.17
N PHE A 384 -13.30 5.76 -31.31
CA PHE A 384 -14.22 6.65 -32.01
C PHE A 384 -14.26 8.06 -31.39
N MET A 385 -14.29 8.18 -30.07
CA MET A 385 -14.24 9.47 -29.37
C MET A 385 -12.91 10.21 -29.62
N ALA A 386 -11.78 9.50 -29.53
CA ALA A 386 -10.45 10.07 -29.77
C ALA A 386 -10.33 10.61 -31.21
N GLU A 387 -10.80 9.84 -32.19
CA GLU A 387 -10.81 10.23 -33.61
C GLU A 387 -11.75 11.40 -33.87
N THR A 388 -12.91 11.43 -33.21
CA THR A 388 -13.87 12.54 -33.30
C THR A 388 -13.26 13.85 -32.79
N LEU A 389 -12.61 13.84 -31.63
CA LEU A 389 -11.90 15.00 -31.10
C LEU A 389 -10.79 15.48 -32.03
N ALA A 390 -9.97 14.54 -32.53
CA ALA A 390 -8.88 14.86 -33.44
C ALA A 390 -9.40 15.48 -34.76
N ALA A 391 -10.49 14.95 -35.31
CA ALA A 391 -11.13 15.45 -36.52
C ALA A 391 -11.71 16.86 -36.32
N GLN A 392 -12.43 17.10 -35.22
CA GLN A 392 -12.99 18.42 -34.93
C GLN A 392 -11.91 19.47 -34.68
N TYR A 393 -10.82 19.10 -33.99
CA TYR A 393 -9.67 19.97 -33.77
C TYR A 393 -8.97 20.31 -35.09
N ALA A 394 -8.69 19.31 -35.94
CA ALA A 394 -8.08 19.52 -37.25
C ALA A 394 -8.93 20.38 -38.19
N ALA A 395 -10.26 20.29 -38.07
CA ALA A 395 -11.20 21.13 -38.81
C ALA A 395 -11.39 22.55 -38.22
N GLY A 396 -10.82 22.83 -37.04
CA GLY A 396 -11.04 24.10 -36.32
C GLY A 396 -12.48 24.28 -35.81
N THR A 397 -13.22 23.18 -35.66
CA THR A 397 -14.63 23.17 -35.22
C THR A 397 -14.81 22.78 -33.75
N LEU A 398 -13.74 22.32 -33.09
CA LEU A 398 -13.75 21.97 -31.68
C LEU A 398 -13.76 23.24 -30.82
N ASP A 399 -14.88 23.50 -30.13
CA ASP A 399 -15.02 24.61 -29.19
C ASP A 399 -15.00 24.09 -27.75
N LEU A 400 -13.94 24.46 -27.02
CA LEU A 400 -13.77 24.17 -25.59
C LEU A 400 -13.71 25.46 -24.76
N GLY A 401 -14.23 26.57 -25.29
CA GLY A 401 -14.33 27.87 -24.62
C GLY A 401 -13.17 28.83 -24.80
N ALA A 402 -12.04 28.37 -25.33
CA ALA A 402 -10.96 29.23 -25.82
C ALA A 402 -10.23 28.57 -26.98
N GLU A 403 -9.31 29.32 -27.58
CA GLU A 403 -8.39 28.80 -28.57
C GLU A 403 -7.57 27.63 -27.99
N ILE A 404 -7.59 26.52 -28.71
CA ILE A 404 -6.87 25.30 -28.36
C ILE A 404 -5.47 25.38 -28.95
N LEU A 405 -4.46 25.41 -28.07
CA LEU A 405 -3.04 25.46 -28.45
C LEU A 405 -2.46 24.07 -28.71
N ASP A 406 -2.93 23.07 -27.97
CA ASP A 406 -2.49 21.68 -28.06
C ASP A 406 -3.59 20.74 -27.55
N LEU A 407 -3.70 19.56 -28.13
CA LEU A 407 -4.69 18.54 -27.77
C LEU A 407 -4.08 17.15 -27.92
N ILE A 408 -3.72 16.52 -26.79
CA ILE A 408 -3.14 15.19 -26.73
C ILE A 408 -4.16 14.17 -26.24
N ASN A 409 -4.45 13.14 -27.02
CA ASN A 409 -5.34 12.04 -26.63
C ASN A 409 -4.63 10.69 -26.71
N GLN A 410 -4.80 9.86 -25.67
CA GLN A 410 -4.28 8.50 -25.60
C GLN A 410 -5.32 7.60 -24.97
N ILE A 411 -5.44 6.37 -25.45
CA ILE A 411 -6.29 5.36 -24.83
C ILE A 411 -5.39 4.47 -23.99
N ILE A 412 -5.75 4.27 -22.73
CA ILE A 412 -5.07 3.35 -21.84
C ILE A 412 -5.97 2.14 -21.63
N SER A 413 -5.40 0.97 -21.87
CA SER A 413 -6.10 -0.30 -21.68
C SER A 413 -6.27 -0.67 -20.20
N SER A 414 -7.16 -1.63 -19.94
CA SER A 414 -7.33 -2.20 -18.61
C SER A 414 -6.04 -2.84 -18.05
N ASN A 415 -5.05 -3.12 -18.90
CA ASN A 415 -3.76 -3.69 -18.50
C ASN A 415 -2.65 -2.62 -18.40
N GLY A 416 -2.99 -1.33 -18.50
CA GLY A 416 -2.05 -0.22 -18.39
C GLY A 416 -1.25 0.08 -19.66
N GLU A 417 -1.46 -0.67 -20.74
CA GLU A 417 -0.80 -0.41 -22.03
C GLU A 417 -1.50 0.72 -22.80
N VAL A 418 -0.69 1.58 -23.43
CA VAL A 418 -1.19 2.60 -24.36
C VAL A 418 -1.66 1.92 -25.64
N VAL A 419 -2.94 2.09 -25.96
CA VAL A 419 -3.52 1.61 -27.21
C VAL A 419 -3.21 2.64 -28.30
N THR A 420 -2.42 2.23 -29.29
CA THR A 420 -2.12 3.09 -30.43
C THR A 420 -3.34 3.20 -31.33
N THR A 421 -3.95 4.38 -31.35
CA THR A 421 -4.89 4.74 -32.41
C THR A 421 -4.07 5.15 -33.65
N GLY A 422 -4.60 4.95 -34.85
CA GLY A 422 -3.92 5.23 -36.12
C GLY A 422 -3.57 6.70 -36.38
N THR A 423 -3.64 7.57 -35.37
CA THR A 423 -3.57 9.02 -35.48
C THR A 423 -2.49 9.57 -34.55
N TYR A 424 -1.25 9.14 -34.74
CA TYR A 424 -0.11 9.97 -34.38
C TYR A 424 0.00 11.10 -35.40
N SER A 425 -0.69 12.21 -35.16
CA SER A 425 -0.33 13.48 -35.79
C SER A 425 -0.23 14.58 -34.76
N TYR A 426 0.81 14.49 -33.94
CA TYR A 426 1.46 15.70 -33.48
C TYR A 426 2.50 16.03 -34.53
N LYS A 427 2.43 17.23 -35.12
CA LYS A 427 3.66 17.85 -35.60
C LYS A 427 4.61 17.85 -34.40
N LYS A 428 5.53 16.89 -34.36
CA LYS A 428 6.75 16.99 -33.56
C LYS A 428 7.27 18.37 -33.89
N LYS A 429 7.14 19.33 -32.96
CA LYS A 429 7.74 20.65 -33.14
C LYS A 429 9.21 20.33 -33.21
N GLU A 430 9.77 20.31 -34.42
CA GLU A 430 11.19 20.11 -34.61
C GLU A 430 11.85 21.17 -33.73
N ILE A 431 12.53 20.70 -32.68
CA ILE A 431 13.38 21.55 -31.88
C ILE A 431 14.35 22.15 -32.90
N HIS A 432 14.23 23.45 -33.13
CA HIS A 432 15.03 24.14 -34.14
C HIS A 432 16.49 23.74 -33.90
N PRO A 433 17.26 23.32 -34.92
CA PRO A 433 18.58 22.72 -34.74
C PRO A 433 19.55 23.59 -33.90
N ILE A 434 19.29 24.90 -33.85
CA ILE A 434 19.96 25.87 -32.98
C ILE A 434 19.86 25.52 -31.49
N VAL A 435 18.74 25.00 -31.00
CA VAL A 435 18.56 24.62 -29.59
C VAL A 435 19.37 23.36 -29.25
N TYR A 436 19.52 22.42 -30.18
CA TYR A 436 20.43 21.27 -30.03
C TYR A 436 21.90 21.72 -29.96
N VAL A 437 22.28 22.70 -30.77
CA VAL A 437 23.62 23.30 -30.75
C VAL A 437 23.86 24.05 -29.43
N LEU A 438 22.88 24.80 -28.93
CA LEU A 438 23.00 25.51 -27.64
C LEU A 438 23.11 24.56 -26.45
N LEU A 439 22.29 23.49 -26.42
CA LEU A 439 22.35 22.48 -25.36
C LEU A 439 23.67 21.71 -25.38
N SER A 440 24.16 21.32 -26.56
CA SER A 440 25.46 20.65 -26.69
C SER A 440 26.64 21.56 -26.32
N LEU A 441 26.62 22.84 -26.70
CA LEU A 441 27.63 23.81 -26.27
C LEU A 441 27.61 24.02 -24.75
N SER A 442 26.44 24.06 -24.12
CA SER A 442 26.31 24.20 -22.66
C SER A 442 26.86 22.98 -21.90
N ALA A 443 26.60 21.77 -22.39
CA ALA A 443 27.13 20.54 -21.83
C ALA A 443 28.67 20.47 -21.97
N ILE A 444 29.21 20.87 -23.12
CA ILE A 444 30.68 20.94 -23.33
C ILE A 444 31.32 21.96 -22.38
N ALA A 445 30.71 23.13 -22.19
CA ALA A 445 31.21 24.15 -21.26
C ALA A 445 31.24 23.65 -19.81
N LEU A 446 30.20 22.92 -19.37
CA LEU A 446 30.15 22.31 -18.04
C LEU A 446 31.22 21.22 -17.85
N ILE A 447 31.48 20.40 -18.88
CA ILE A 447 32.55 19.38 -18.84
C ILE A 447 33.93 20.04 -18.76
N ILE A 448 34.20 21.07 -19.56
CA ILE A 448 35.46 21.81 -19.52
C ILE A 448 35.66 22.49 -18.15
N TYR A 449 34.59 23.06 -17.60
CA TYR A 449 34.61 23.64 -16.25
C TYR A 449 34.89 22.57 -15.18
N GLY A 450 34.23 21.41 -15.25
CA GLY A 450 34.47 20.28 -14.35
C GLY A 450 35.92 19.80 -14.40
N ILE A 451 36.49 19.62 -15.60
CA ILE A 451 37.89 19.21 -15.79
C ILE A 451 38.85 20.27 -15.23
N THR A 452 38.61 21.56 -15.46
CA THR A 452 39.47 22.62 -14.91
C THR A 452 39.42 22.70 -13.39
N GLN A 453 38.27 22.45 -12.75
CA GLN A 453 38.18 22.35 -11.29
C GLN A 453 38.90 21.11 -10.74
N LEU A 454 38.78 19.97 -11.43
CA LEU A 454 39.50 18.74 -11.09
C LEU A 454 41.02 18.93 -11.17
N VAL A 455 41.52 19.57 -12.23
CA VAL A 455 42.95 19.89 -12.38
C VAL A 455 43.43 20.86 -11.30
N LYS A 456 42.61 21.85 -10.92
CA LYS A 456 42.91 22.74 -9.77
C LYS A 456 43.00 21.96 -8.46
N MET A 457 42.07 21.06 -8.18
CA MET A 457 42.12 20.21 -6.98
C MET A 457 43.34 19.30 -6.96
N PHE A 458 43.70 18.66 -8.09
CA PHE A 458 44.92 17.85 -8.16
C PHE A 458 46.20 18.67 -7.95
N ARG A 459 46.26 19.90 -8.45
CA ARG A 459 47.39 20.81 -8.18
C ARG A 459 47.46 21.21 -6.70
N MET A 460 46.33 21.50 -6.06
CA MET A 460 46.31 21.81 -4.62
C MET A 460 46.70 20.60 -3.76
N ASN A 461 46.28 19.39 -4.13
CA ASN A 461 46.62 18.17 -3.40
C ASN A 461 48.12 17.83 -3.50
N LYS A 462 48.77 18.15 -4.64
CA LYS A 462 50.22 18.01 -4.79
C LYS A 462 50.98 19.00 -3.89
N VAL A 463 50.53 20.25 -3.81
CA VAL A 463 51.12 21.26 -2.91
C VAL A 463 50.91 20.88 -1.44
N TYR A 464 49.76 20.33 -1.08
CA TYR A 464 49.46 19.90 0.29
C TYR A 464 50.37 18.73 0.75
N ASN A 465 50.67 17.79 -0.15
CA ASN A 465 51.56 16.65 0.15
C ASN A 465 53.05 17.02 0.16
N GLU A 466 53.47 18.07 -0.54
CA GLU A 466 54.85 18.57 -0.48
C GLU A 466 55.13 19.31 0.85
N VAL A 467 54.14 20.02 1.41
CA VAL A 467 54.27 20.74 2.70
C VAL A 467 54.37 19.81 3.92
N ILE A 468 53.68 18.66 3.91
CA ILE A 468 53.69 17.71 5.04
C ILE A 468 55.03 16.96 5.16
N HIS A 469 55.78 16.80 4.06
CA HIS A 469 57.07 16.12 4.10
C HIS A 469 58.22 16.99 4.65
N GLU A 470 58.11 18.32 4.60
CA GLU A 470 59.15 19.22 5.14
C GLU A 470 59.10 19.29 6.69
N ASP A 471 57.89 19.34 7.26
CA ASP A 471 57.67 19.54 8.71
C ASP A 471 57.98 18.28 9.56
N SER A 472 57.90 17.09 8.96
CA SER A 472 58.21 15.83 9.67
C SER A 472 59.71 15.60 9.91
N SER A 473 60.59 16.35 9.22
CA SER A 473 62.05 16.25 9.38
C SER A 473 62.61 17.14 10.50
N GLU A 474 61.88 18.19 10.90
CA GLU A 474 62.25 19.12 11.98
C GLU A 474 61.75 18.63 13.36
N LEU A 475 60.60 17.95 13.42
CA LEU A 475 60.01 17.48 14.70
C LEU A 475 60.78 16.35 15.40
N SER A 476 61.69 15.65 14.72
CA SER A 476 62.52 14.59 15.34
C SER A 476 63.75 15.10 16.10
N LYS A 477 63.99 16.42 16.12
CA LYS A 477 65.16 17.04 16.78
C LYS A 477 64.89 17.73 18.12
N MET A 478 63.63 17.77 18.58
CA MET A 478 63.27 18.40 19.85
C MET A 478 62.86 17.38 20.92
N ASP A 479 63.81 16.57 21.37
CA ASP A 479 63.72 15.82 22.62
C ASP A 479 64.71 16.40 23.64
N LYS A 480 64.25 17.36 24.44
CA LYS A 480 64.83 17.68 25.76
C LYS A 480 63.70 18.03 26.74
N PRO A 481 63.65 17.41 27.93
CA PRO A 481 62.61 17.69 28.92
C PRO A 481 63.00 18.83 29.88
N ILE A 482 62.05 19.17 30.79
CA ILE A 482 62.16 19.86 32.11
C ILE A 482 61.60 21.33 32.09
N PRO A 483 60.96 21.89 33.15
CA PRO A 483 59.88 21.44 34.06
C PRO A 483 58.91 22.59 34.54
N GLY A 484 57.92 22.27 35.39
CA GLY A 484 57.59 23.11 36.57
C GLY A 484 56.38 24.07 36.55
N ASN A 485 55.39 23.75 37.41
CA ASN A 485 54.42 24.58 38.15
C ASN A 485 54.29 26.09 37.82
N PHE A 486 53.04 26.56 37.61
CA PHE A 486 52.54 27.77 38.29
C PHE A 486 51.01 27.75 38.47
N ARG A 487 50.59 28.05 39.69
CA ARG A 487 49.22 28.22 40.21
C ARG A 487 48.59 29.55 39.79
N ASP A 488 47.25 29.57 39.83
CA ASP A 488 46.33 30.67 40.17
C ASP A 488 46.43 32.03 39.46
N SER A 489 45.35 32.43 38.76
CA SER A 489 44.60 33.65 39.11
C SER A 489 43.29 33.81 38.30
N LYS A 490 42.24 34.22 39.03
CA LYS A 490 40.90 34.62 38.56
C LYS A 490 40.94 36.00 37.88
N MET A 491 40.11 36.21 36.87
CA MET A 491 39.33 37.44 36.56
C MET A 491 38.25 37.04 35.52
N GLY A 492 37.02 37.53 35.45
CA GLY A 492 36.26 38.59 36.13
C GLY A 492 34.93 38.74 35.36
N LYS A 493 33.81 38.94 36.08
CA LYS A 493 32.44 39.09 35.56
C LYS A 493 32.26 40.38 34.74
N LEU A 494 31.36 40.34 33.75
CA LEU A 494 30.86 41.49 32.98
C LEU A 494 29.41 41.81 33.39
N GLU A 495 29.19 43.04 33.88
CA GLU A 495 27.89 43.64 34.20
C GLU A 495 27.18 44.16 32.93
N LYS A 496 25.84 44.06 32.93
CA LYS A 496 24.93 44.71 31.98
C LYS A 496 24.33 45.97 32.63
N THR A 497 24.48 47.11 31.96
CA THR A 497 23.81 48.38 32.28
C THR A 497 22.43 48.47 31.62
N LYS A 498 21.49 49.02 32.39
CA LYS A 498 20.10 49.41 32.09
C LYS A 498 20.02 50.83 31.51
N LYS A 499 18.98 51.09 30.72
CA LYS A 499 18.14 52.32 30.59
C LYS A 499 17.08 52.02 29.51
N ASP A 500 15.79 52.29 29.63
CA ASP A 500 14.90 52.85 30.67
C ASP A 500 13.58 52.05 30.66
#